data_AF-A0AAW4IL49-F1
#
_entry.id   AF-A0AAW4IL49-F1
#
_cell.length_a   1.000
_cell.length_b   1.000
_cell.length_c   1.000
_cell.angle_alpha   90.00
_cell.angle_beta   90.00
_cell.angle_gamma   90.00
#
_symmetry.space_group_name_H-M   'P 1'
#
loop_
_entity.id
_entity.type
_entity.pdbx_description
1 polymer ?
#
loop_
_entity_poly.entity_id
_entity_poly.type
_entity_poly.pdbx_seq_one_letter_code
_entity_poly.pdbx_strand_id
1 'polypeptide(L)'
;MTQKNYQQLSQSERHAIALGLQQKQSLSAIARALGRSKSTISRECQRNAGGKGYNSKFAQQRSDKRRCFARPQLKLGRDGPLFKIVRDYLRQRWSPQQIA
;
A
#
# COMPACT_ATOMS: atom_id res chain seq x y z
N MET A 1 11.81 -4.95 -24.77
CA MET A 1 10.72 -5.26 -23.83
C MET A 1 10.65 -4.16 -22.78
N THR A 2 9.56 -3.39 -22.71
CA THR A 2 9.40 -2.31 -21.72
C THR A 2 9.23 -2.91 -20.33
N GLN A 3 10.20 -2.66 -19.44
CA GLN A 3 10.12 -3.02 -18.02
C GLN A 3 8.89 -2.35 -17.41
N LYS A 4 7.83 -3.13 -17.15
CA LYS A 4 6.64 -2.65 -16.46
C LYS A 4 6.93 -2.64 -14.96
N ASN A 5 7.36 -1.48 -14.46
CA ASN A 5 7.46 -1.26 -13.03
C ASN A 5 6.08 -1.38 -12.38
N TYR A 6 6.01 -2.13 -11.28
CA TYR A 6 4.79 -2.29 -10.52
C TYR A 6 4.33 -0.94 -9.95
N GLN A 7 3.19 -0.46 -10.43
CA GLN A 7 2.56 0.77 -9.93
C GLN A 7 1.26 0.45 -9.21
N GLN A 8 1.20 0.81 -7.93
CA GLN A 8 -0.03 0.74 -7.14
C GLN A 8 -1.10 1.68 -7.72
N LEU A 9 -2.37 1.35 -7.49
CA LEU A 9 -3.46 2.28 -7.77
C LEU A 9 -3.35 3.47 -6.82
N SER A 10 -3.45 4.66 -7.38
CA SER A 10 -3.55 5.94 -6.67
C SER A 10 -4.95 6.16 -6.09
N GLN A 11 -5.08 7.16 -5.23
CA GLN A 11 -6.36 7.55 -4.65
C GLN A 11 -7.37 8.01 -5.72
N SER A 12 -6.90 8.78 -6.71
CA SER A 12 -7.73 9.27 -7.81
C SER A 12 -8.23 8.12 -8.68
N GLU A 13 -7.37 7.13 -8.99
CA GLU A 13 -7.79 5.92 -9.72
C GLU A 13 -8.84 5.13 -8.95
N ARG A 14 -8.70 4.97 -7.63
CA ARG A 14 -9.75 4.34 -6.79
C ARG A 14 -11.06 5.12 -6.82
N HIS A 15 -11.00 6.45 -6.86
CA HIS A 15 -12.18 7.29 -6.99
C HIS A 15 -12.88 7.08 -8.35
N ALA A 16 -12.12 7.04 -9.44
CA ALA A 16 -12.62 6.76 -10.77
C ALA A 16 -13.23 5.34 -10.87
N ILE A 17 -12.64 4.33 -10.22
CA ILE A 17 -13.23 2.98 -10.12
C ILE A 17 -14.60 3.04 -9.43
N ALA A 18 -14.71 3.76 -8.31
CA ALA A 18 -15.98 3.89 -7.59
C ALA A 18 -17.06 4.57 -8.45
N LEU A 19 -16.71 5.65 -9.15
CA LEU A 19 -17.63 6.34 -10.06
C LEU A 19 -18.08 5.44 -11.22
N GLY A 20 -17.14 4.72 -11.85
CA GLY A 20 -17.46 3.79 -12.94
C GLY A 20 -18.39 2.66 -12.49
N LEU A 21 -18.18 2.12 -11.29
CA LEU A 21 -19.07 1.10 -10.71
C LEU A 21 -20.46 1.66 -10.40
N GLN A 22 -20.55 2.89 -9.88
CA GLN A 22 -21.84 3.56 -9.64
C GLN A 22 -22.62 3.80 -10.94
N GLN A 23 -21.91 4.09 -12.03
CA GLN A 23 -22.47 4.22 -13.37
C GLN A 23 -22.77 2.86 -14.05
N LYS A 24 -22.64 1.74 -13.34
CA LYS A 24 -22.83 0.37 -13.85
C LYS A 24 -21.93 0.03 -15.05
N GLN A 25 -20.78 0.69 -15.18
CA GLN A 25 -19.81 0.37 -16.21
C GLN A 25 -19.16 -0.98 -15.96
N SER A 26 -18.82 -1.69 -17.04
CA SER A 26 -18.07 -2.95 -16.92
C SER A 26 -16.64 -2.69 -16.43
N LEU A 27 -16.05 -3.66 -15.72
CA LEU A 27 -14.65 -3.59 -15.28
C LEU A 27 -13.68 -3.37 -16.46
N SER A 28 -14.02 -3.88 -17.65
CA SER A 28 -13.23 -3.67 -18.87
C SER A 28 -13.25 -2.22 -19.34
N ALA A 29 -14.40 -1.54 -19.24
CA ALA A 29 -14.52 -0.13 -19.60
C ALA A 29 -13.73 0.76 -18.64
N ILE A 30 -13.86 0.52 -17.33
CA ILE A 30 -13.12 1.23 -16.28
C ILE A 30 -11.61 1.04 -16.46
N ALA A 31 -11.17 -0.19 -16.73
CA ALA A 31 -9.76 -0.50 -16.98
C ALA A 31 -9.20 0.27 -18.19
N ARG A 32 -9.96 0.32 -19.29
CA ARG A 32 -9.57 1.07 -20.49
C ARG A 32 -9.47 2.57 -20.22
N ALA A 33 -10.43 3.14 -19.51
CA ALA A 33 -10.43 4.56 -19.14
C ALA A 33 -9.23 4.94 -18.27
N LEU A 34 -8.78 4.03 -17.41
CA LEU A 34 -7.62 4.25 -16.52
C LEU A 34 -6.27 3.83 -17.11
N GLY A 35 -6.24 3.26 -18.33
CA GLY A 35 -5.02 2.68 -18.89
C GLY A 35 -4.46 1.51 -18.07
N ARG A 36 -5.31 0.83 -17.30
CA ARG A 36 -4.93 -0.29 -16.43
C ARG A 36 -5.43 -1.61 -17.01
N SER A 37 -4.89 -2.72 -16.52
CA SER A 37 -5.40 -4.04 -16.89
C SER A 37 -6.72 -4.35 -16.19
N LYS A 38 -7.64 -5.07 -16.85
CA LYS A 38 -8.88 -5.55 -16.23
C LYS A 38 -8.62 -6.35 -14.95
N SER A 39 -7.55 -7.16 -14.94
CA SER A 39 -7.17 -7.97 -13.78
C SER A 39 -6.72 -7.10 -12.60
N THR A 40 -6.07 -5.96 -12.85
CA THR A 40 -5.76 -4.96 -11.79
C THR A 40 -7.03 -4.45 -11.13
N ILE A 41 -8.02 -4.00 -11.92
CA ILE A 41 -9.27 -3.47 -11.39
C ILE A 41 -10.07 -4.55 -10.66
N SER A 42 -10.16 -5.76 -11.22
CA SER A 42 -10.84 -6.89 -10.58
C SER A 42 -10.22 -7.24 -9.21
N ARG A 43 -8.89 -7.36 -9.15
CA ARG A 43 -8.17 -7.65 -7.90
C ARG A 43 -8.34 -6.53 -6.87
N GLU A 44 -8.35 -5.27 -7.30
CA GLU A 44 -8.63 -4.13 -6.42
C GLU A 44 -10.03 -4.25 -5.81
N CYS A 45 -11.06 -4.44 -6.63
CA CYS A 45 -12.43 -4.60 -6.16
C CYS A 45 -12.56 -5.78 -5.21
N GLN A 46 -12.02 -6.95 -5.56
CA GLN A 46 -12.08 -8.14 -4.71
C GLN A 46 -11.39 -7.94 -3.36
N ARG A 47 -10.24 -7.26 -3.33
CA ARG A 47 -9.44 -7.09 -2.11
C ARG A 47 -9.93 -5.97 -1.21
N ASN A 48 -10.58 -4.96 -1.77
CA ASN A 48 -10.85 -3.70 -1.09
C ASN A 48 -12.34 -3.32 -1.05
N ALA A 49 -13.25 -3.99 -1.76
CA ALA A 49 -14.70 -3.80 -1.62
C ALA A 49 -15.21 -4.23 -0.23
N GLY A 50 -16.15 -3.48 0.32
CA GLY A 50 -16.83 -3.79 1.58
C GLY A 50 -18.18 -4.47 1.37
N GLY A 51 -18.87 -4.81 2.46
CA GLY A 51 -20.19 -5.46 2.41
C GLY A 51 -21.28 -4.60 1.75
N LYS A 52 -21.08 -3.27 1.66
CA LYS A 52 -22.00 -2.33 0.99
C LYS A 52 -21.52 -1.93 -0.42
N GLY A 53 -20.61 -2.69 -1.01
CA GLY A 53 -20.01 -2.39 -2.32
C GLY A 53 -18.64 -1.70 -2.24
N TYR A 54 -18.21 -1.17 -3.39
CA TYR A 54 -16.89 -0.54 -3.52
C TYR A 54 -16.95 0.95 -3.16
N ASN A 55 -16.12 1.37 -2.21
CA ASN A 55 -15.97 2.77 -1.81
C ASN A 55 -14.49 3.14 -1.77
N SER A 56 -14.13 4.22 -2.47
CA SER A 56 -12.73 4.62 -2.67
C SER A 56 -12.00 4.98 -1.38
N LYS A 57 -12.69 5.60 -0.40
CA LYS A 57 -12.11 5.96 0.90
C LYS A 57 -11.77 4.71 1.71
N PHE A 58 -12.70 3.76 1.81
CA PHE A 58 -12.43 2.50 2.52
C PHE A 58 -11.40 1.63 1.80
N ALA A 59 -11.41 1.63 0.47
CA ALA A 59 -10.43 0.91 -0.31
C ALA A 59 -9.00 1.41 -0.05
N GLN A 60 -8.82 2.73 0.02
CA GLN A 60 -7.55 3.33 0.39
C GLN A 60 -7.11 2.95 1.80
N GLN A 61 -7.99 3.14 2.79
CA GLN A 61 -7.69 2.80 4.18
C GLN A 61 -7.27 1.33 4.34
N ARG A 62 -7.94 0.41 3.61
CA ARG A 62 -7.57 -1.02 3.61
C ARG A 62 -6.23 -1.27 2.93
N SER A 63 -5.94 -0.56 1.84
CA SER A 63 -4.64 -0.64 1.16
C SER A 63 -3.51 -0.18 2.09
N ASP A 64 -3.70 0.96 2.77
CA ASP A 64 -2.71 1.53 3.69
C ASP A 64 -2.54 0.66 4.94
N LYS A 65 -3.63 0.17 5.52
CA LYS A 65 -3.60 -0.76 6.65
C LYS A 65 -2.79 -2.00 6.29
N ARG A 66 -3.08 -2.63 5.14
CA ARG A 66 -2.35 -3.81 4.65
C ARG A 66 -0.86 -3.50 4.44
N ARG A 67 -0.53 -2.32 3.91
CA ARG A 67 0.86 -1.88 3.75
C ARG A 67 1.56 -1.71 5.09
N CYS A 68 0.88 -1.16 6.10
CA CYS A 68 1.43 -1.02 7.44
C CYS A 68 1.78 -2.38 8.05
N PHE A 69 0.87 -3.36 7.95
CA PHE A 69 1.10 -4.71 8.50
C PHE A 69 2.05 -5.59 7.68
N ALA A 70 2.20 -5.32 6.39
CA ALA A 70 3.15 -6.04 5.54
C ALA A 70 4.60 -5.60 5.74
N ARG A 71 4.85 -4.47 6.42
CA ARG A 71 6.21 -4.03 6.72
C ARG A 71 6.78 -4.90 7.83
N PRO A 72 8.02 -5.43 7.67
CA PRO A 72 8.69 -6.12 8.75
C PRO A 72 8.83 -5.18 9.94
N GLN A 73 8.84 -5.75 11.15
CA GLN A 73 9.08 -4.98 12.36
C GLN A 73 10.38 -4.20 12.21
N LEU A 74 10.36 -2.93 12.64
CA LEU A 74 11.54 -2.09 12.62
C LEU A 74 12.63 -2.76 13.46
N LYS A 75 13.82 -2.99 12.87
CA LYS A 75 14.97 -3.56 13.59
C LYS A 75 15.29 -2.78 14.86
N LEU A 76 15.08 -1.46 14.82
CA LEU A 76 15.24 -0.53 15.94
C LEU A 76 13.89 0.01 16.44
N GLY A 77 12.93 -0.87 16.69
CA GLY A 77 11.74 -0.51 17.45
C GLY A 77 12.14 -0.03 18.85
N ARG A 78 11.52 1.05 19.37
CA ARG A 78 11.89 1.67 20.67
C ARG A 78 11.91 0.69 21.83
N ASP A 79 11.03 -0.31 21.79
CA ASP A 79 10.88 -1.33 22.82
C ASP A 79 11.74 -2.58 22.56
N GLY A 80 12.49 -2.61 21.44
CA GLY A 80 13.31 -3.74 21.03
C GLY A 80 14.65 -3.83 21.77
N PRO A 81 15.20 -5.04 21.97
CA PRO A 81 16.49 -5.23 22.64
C PRO A 81 17.65 -4.55 21.88
N LEU A 82 17.62 -4.59 20.54
CA LEU A 82 18.63 -3.94 19.70
C LEU A 82 18.65 -2.42 19.89
N PHE A 83 17.49 -1.79 20.11
CA PHE A 83 17.42 -0.34 20.34
C PHE A 83 18.15 0.06 21.63
N LYS A 84 18.01 -0.73 22.70
CA LYS A 84 18.73 -0.48 23.97
C LYS A 84 20.24 -0.57 23.75
N ILE A 85 20.71 -1.61 23.07
CA ILE A 85 22.14 -1.83 22.77
C ILE A 85 22.70 -0.67 21.95
N VAL A 86 22.05 -0.31 20.83
CA VAL A 86 22.50 0.78 19.96
C VAL A 86 22.51 2.11 20.71
N ARG A 87 21.47 2.40 21.53
CA ARG A 87 21.42 3.59 22.37
C ARG A 87 22.59 3.64 23.37
N ASP A 88 22.93 2.51 23.97
CA ASP A 88 23.98 2.45 24.97
C ASP A 88 25.38 2.59 24.33
N TYR A 89 25.60 2.08 23.12
CA TYR A 89 26.82 2.37 22.35
C TYR A 89 26.91 3.82 21.88
N LEU A 90 25.80 4.43 21.46
CA LEU A 90 25.76 5.85 21.12
C LEU A 90 26.10 6.73 22.34
N ARG A 91 25.64 6.36 23.54
CA ARG A 91 26.02 7.06 24.79
C ARG A 91 27.52 6.95 25.10
N GLN A 92 28.14 5.85 24.68
CA GLN A 92 29.58 5.64 24.77
C GLN A 92 30.37 6.34 23.66
N ARG A 93 29.72 7.19 22.85
CA ARG A 93 30.30 7.94 21.73
C ARG A 93 30.86 7.10 20.59
N TRP A 94 30.34 5.88 20.42
CA TRP A 94 30.63 5.07 19.24
C TRP A 94 29.97 5.72 18.01
N SER A 95 30.68 5.74 16.88
CA SER A 95 30.13 6.25 15.62
C SER A 95 29.08 5.29 15.04
N PRO A 96 28.08 5.77 14.30
CA PRO A 96 27.10 4.90 13.63
C PRO A 96 27.74 3.80 12.78
N GLN A 97 28.86 4.09 12.10
CA GLN A 97 29.62 3.13 11.30
C GLN A 97 30.24 2.01 12.14
N GLN A 98 30.59 2.27 13.40
CA GLN A 98 31.12 1.26 14.32
C GLN A 98 30.01 0.39 14.96
N ILE A 99 28.76 0.86 14.93
CA ILE A 99 27.59 0.17 15.51
C ILE A 99 26.80 -0.62 14.44
N ALA A 100 27.03 -0.34 13.15
CA ALA A 100 26.28 -0.85 12.00
C ALA A 100 26.41 -2.37 11.77
#